data_AF-A0A847D933-F1
#
_entry.id   AF-A0A847D933-F1
#
_cell.length_a   1.000
_cell.length_b   1.000
_cell.length_c   1.000
_cell.angle_alpha   90.00
_cell.angle_beta   90.00
_cell.angle_gamma   90.00
#
_symmetry.space_group_name_H-M   'P 1'
#
loop_
_entity.id
_entity.type
_entity.pdbx_description
1 polymer ?
#
loop_
_entity_poly.entity_id
_entity_poly.type
_entity_poly.pdbx_seq_one_letter_code
_entity_poly.pdbx_strand_id
1 'polypeptide(L)' 'MQRIVPHLWFDKEAREAAEFYGDVFGNGPRVINMTTLHDTPSGDVDVVSFEVWGYRYILRMKKFDLAELESAYNKRE' A
#
# COMPACT_ATOMS: atom_id res chain seq x y z
N MET A 1 1.51 13.59 19.78
CA MET A 1 2.55 12.93 18.96
C MET A 1 2.34 11.43 19.02
N GLN A 2 2.16 10.76 17.88
CA GLN A 2 1.90 9.32 17.83
C GLN A 2 3.20 8.53 17.98
N ARG A 3 3.27 7.64 18.97
CA ARG A 3 4.48 6.85 19.29
C ARG A 3 4.59 5.54 18.50
N ILE A 4 3.45 4.97 18.11
CA ILE A 4 3.36 3.70 17.39
C ILE A 4 2.55 3.94 16.13
N VAL A 5 3.16 3.66 14.97
CA VAL A 5 2.50 3.75 13.66
C VAL A 5 2.25 2.33 13.17
N PRO A 6 0.99 1.91 12.96
CA PRO A 6 0.72 0.60 12.39
C PRO A 6 1.21 0.51 10.95
N HIS A 7 1.92 -0.57 10.64
CA HIS A 7 2.35 -0.94 9.30
C HIS A 7 1.60 -2.19 8.87
N LEU A 8 0.66 -2.04 7.94
CA LEU A 8 -0.19 -3.13 7.47
C LEU A 8 0.30 -3.60 6.10
N TRP A 9 0.44 -4.92 5.93
CA TRP A 9 0.86 -5.52 4.68
C TRP A 9 -0.35 -6.06 3.92
N PHE A 10 -0.43 -5.70 2.65
CA PHE A 10 -1.49 -6.12 1.74
C PHE A 10 -0.90 -6.97 0.63
N ASP A 11 -1.66 -7.97 0.21
CA ASP A 11 -1.32 -8.78 -0.96
C ASP A 11 -1.64 -8.03 -2.26
N LYS A 12 -2.77 -7.30 -2.26
CA LYS A 12 -3.27 -6.52 -3.41
C LYS A 12 -3.96 -5.24 -2.92
N GLU A 13 -4.12 -4.29 -3.84
CA GLU A 13 -5.03 -3.15 -3.71
C GLU A 13 -4.77 -2.23 -2.50
N ALA A 14 -3.52 -2.02 -2.08
CA ALA A 14 -3.22 -1.15 -0.94
C ALA A 14 -3.61 0.32 -1.18
N ARG A 15 -3.63 0.76 -2.44
CA ARG A 15 -4.04 2.12 -2.79
C ARG A 15 -5.55 2.28 -2.58
N GLU A 16 -6.32 1.37 -3.15
CA GLU A 16 -7.76 1.29 -3.06
C GLU A 16 -8.20 1.09 -1.61
N ALA A 17 -7.46 0.31 -0.82
CA ALA A 17 -7.69 0.15 0.61
C ALA A 17 -7.53 1.48 1.37
N ALA A 18 -6.52 2.29 1.05
CA ALA A 18 -6.35 3.60 1.66
C ALA A 18 -7.50 4.55 1.33
N GLU A 19 -7.95 4.56 0.07
CA GLU A 19 -9.12 5.34 -0.38
C GLU A 19 -10.41 4.86 0.31
N PHE A 20 -10.62 3.54 0.39
CA PHE A 20 -11.77 2.91 1.05
C PHE A 20 -11.83 3.23 2.54
N TYR A 21 -10.73 3.07 3.29
CA TYR A 21 -10.71 3.41 4.72
C TYR A 21 -11.07 4.88 4.94
N GLY A 22 -10.67 5.71 3.99
CA GLY A 22 -11.11 7.07 3.93
C GLY A 22 -12.59 7.35 3.94
N ASP A 23 -13.28 6.69 3.02
CA ASP A 23 -14.72 6.82 2.85
C ASP A 23 -15.45 6.25 4.08
N VAL A 24 -15.01 5.08 4.55
CA VAL A 24 -15.62 4.36 5.69
C VAL A 24 -15.60 5.15 6.99
N PHE A 25 -14.48 5.81 7.31
CA PHE A 25 -14.33 6.44 8.63
C PHE A 25 -14.96 7.83 8.75
N GLY A 26 -15.50 8.39 7.66
CA GLY A 26 -16.10 9.72 7.65
C GLY A 26 -15.07 10.84 7.87
N ASN A 27 -15.18 11.94 7.12
CA ASN A 27 -14.19 13.02 6.97
C ASN A 27 -12.96 12.69 6.12
N GLY A 28 -12.91 11.52 5.47
CA GLY A 28 -11.90 11.18 4.47
C GLY A 28 -10.52 10.87 5.08
N PRO A 29 -9.71 10.04 4.42
CA PRO A 29 -8.34 9.81 4.84
C PRO A 29 -7.54 10.99 4.28
N ARG A 30 -6.73 11.66 5.10
CA ARG A 30 -5.72 12.53 4.48
C ARG A 30 -4.61 11.63 3.99
N VAL A 31 -4.62 11.26 2.69
CA VAL A 31 -3.46 10.64 2.07
C VAL A 31 -2.29 11.62 2.24
N ILE A 32 -1.29 11.20 3.01
CA ILE A 32 -0.14 12.02 3.36
C ILE A 32 0.92 11.88 2.27
N ASN A 33 1.16 10.66 1.81
CA ASN A 33 2.15 10.35 0.79
C ASN A 33 1.90 8.98 0.16
N MET A 34 2.19 8.85 -1.13
CA MET A 34 2.29 7.59 -1.87
C MET A 34 3.66 7.53 -2.51
N THR A 35 4.42 6.47 -2.22
CA THR A 35 5.78 6.31 -2.73
C THR A 35 6.06 4.84 -3.03
N THR A 36 6.80 4.58 -4.10
CA THR A 36 7.35 3.24 -4.38
C THR A 36 8.77 3.20 -3.81
N LEU A 37 9.04 2.21 -2.97
CA LEU A 37 10.39 1.84 -2.56
C LEU A 37 10.95 0.86 -3.59
N HIS A 38 11.97 1.31 -4.32
CA HIS A 38 12.71 0.47 -5.25
C HIS A 38 13.82 -0.31 -4.53
N ASP A 39 14.30 -1.37 -5.16
CA ASP A 39 15.47 -2.15 -4.73
C ASP A 39 15.36 -2.77 -3.32
N THR A 40 14.14 -3.08 -2.86
CA THR A 40 13.99 -3.87 -1.63
C THR A 40 14.32 -5.34 -1.91
N PRO A 41 14.73 -6.14 -0.90
CA PRO A 41 15.04 -7.57 -1.10
C PRO A 41 13.90 -8.38 -1.74
N SER A 42 12.67 -7.88 -1.66
CA SER A 42 11.46 -8.53 -2.20
C SER A 42 10.97 -7.91 -3.52
N GLY A 43 11.74 -7.00 -4.11
CA GLY A 43 11.36 -6.19 -5.28
C GLY A 43 10.78 -4.82 -4.90
N ASP A 44 10.07 -4.20 -5.83
CA ASP A 44 9.44 -2.90 -5.58
C ASP A 44 8.28 -3.01 -4.58
N VAL A 45 8.16 -2.04 -3.68
CA VAL A 45 7.09 -1.98 -2.68
C VAL A 45 6.39 -0.64 -2.75
N ASP A 46 5.09 -0.65 -3.00
CA ASP A 46 4.27 0.53 -2.86
C ASP A 46 3.94 0.78 -1.39
N VAL A 47 4.12 2.02 -0.97
CA VAL A 47 3.88 2.49 0.39
C VAL A 47 2.89 3.64 0.33
N VAL A 48 1.78 3.47 1.05
CA VAL A 48 0.75 4.50 1.20
C VAL A 48 0.69 4.90 2.65
N SER A 49 0.81 6.20 2.92
CA SER A 49 0.61 6.75 4.26
C SER A 49 -0.61 7.63 4.29
N PHE A 50 -1.44 7.44 5.31
CA PHE A 50 -2.70 8.16 5.44
C PHE A 50 -3.01 8.46 6.91
N GLU A 51 -3.86 9.45 7.14
CA GLU A 51 -4.36 9.84 8.45
C GLU A 51 -5.87 9.64 8.54
N VAL A 52 -6.33 8.99 9.61
CA VAL A 52 -7.74 8.89 9.98
C VAL A 52 -7.89 9.29 11.45
N TRP A 53 -8.80 10.22 11.73
CA TRP A 53 -9.08 10.74 13.07
C TRP A 53 -7.82 11.21 13.83
N GLY A 54 -6.85 11.80 13.12
CA GLY A 54 -5.59 12.28 13.71
C GLY A 54 -4.54 11.19 13.96
N TYR A 55 -4.79 9.95 13.53
CA TYR A 55 -3.86 8.83 13.63
C TYR A 55 -3.31 8.44 12.26
N ARG A 56 -1.98 8.31 12.19
CA ARG A 56 -1.24 7.90 11.01
C ARG A 56 -1.15 6.38 10.91
N TYR A 57 -1.29 5.89 9.69
CA TYR A 57 -1.15 4.51 9.28
C TYR A 57 -0.27 4.40 8.04
N ILE A 58 0.40 3.26 7.87
CA ILE A 58 1.21 2.97 6.70
C ILE A 58 0.77 1.63 6.12
N LEU A 59 0.32 1.64 4.87
CA LEU A 59 0.03 0.44 4.09
C LEU A 59 1.22 0.13 3.20
N ARG A 60 1.54 -1.15 3.06
CA ARG A 60 2.62 -1.64 2.21
C ARG A 60 2.11 -2.78 1.35
N MET A 61 2.53 -2.81 0.10
CA MET A 61 2.17 -3.86 -0.85
C MET A 61 3.33 -4.08 -1.81
N LYS A 62 3.61 -5.35 -2.13
CA LYS A 62 4.56 -5.64 -3.20
C LYS A 62 3.98 -5.13 -4.52
N LYS A 63 4.76 -4.35 -5.24
CA LYS A 63 4.38 -3.93 -6.59
C LYS A 63 4.62 -5.11 -7.51
N PHE A 64 3.55 -5.66 -8.06
CA PHE A 64 3.65 -6.68 -9.09
C PHE A 64 3.91 -6.01 -10.43
N ASP A 65 5.05 -6.32 -11.05
CA ASP A 65 5.29 -5.94 -12.43
C ASP A 65 4.36 -6.74 -13.35
N LEU A 66 3.66 -6.07 -14.26
CA LEU A 66 2.77 -6.72 -15.22
C LEU A 66 3.56 -7.71 -16.10
N ALA A 67 4.81 -7.40 -16.42
CA ALA A 67 5.72 -8.30 -17.14
C ALA A 67 6.11 -9.52 -16.29
N GLU A 68 6.29 -9.38 -14.97
CA GLU A 68 6.48 -10.54 -14.08
C GLU A 68 5.23 -11.43 -14.04
N LEU A 69 4.04 -10.83 -14.00
CA LEU A 69 2.78 -11.57 -14.00
C LEU A 69 2.56 -12.34 -15.31
N GLU A 70 2.81 -11.69 -16.45
CA GLU A 70 2.75 -12.34 -17.78
C GLU A 70 3.79 -13.45 -17.91
N SER A 71 5.02 -13.24 -17.42
CA SER A 71 6.07 -14.26 -17.43
C SER A 71 5.74 -15.44 -16.51
N ALA A 72 5.15 -15.19 -15.34
CA ALA A 72 4.72 -16.23 -14.40
C ALA A 72 3.52 -17.04 -14.90
N TYR A 73 2.61 -16.41 -15.64
CA TYR A 73 1.49 -17.08 -16.28
C TYR A 73 1.98 -17.97 -17.44
N ASN A 74 2.78 -17.42 -18.35
CA ASN A 74 3.30 -18.15 -19.53
C ASN A 74 4.28 -19.28 -19.19
N LYS A 75 4.87 -19.30 -17.98
CA LYS A 75 5.71 -20.40 -17.48
C LYS A 75 4.93 -21.61 -16.95
N ARG A 76 3.61 -21.51 -16.82
CA ARG A 76 2.74 -22.60 -16.36
C ARG A 76 2.12 -23.42 -17.50
N GLU A 77 2.39 -23.04 -18.76
CA GLU A 77 2.10 -23.83 -19.96
C GLU A 77 3.38 -24.51 -20.49
#